data_AF-A4S8N3-F1
#
_entry.id   AF-A4S8N3-F1
#
_cell.length_a   1.000
_cell.length_b   1.000
_cell.length_c   1.000
_cell.angle_alpha   90.00
_cell.angle_beta   90.00
_cell.angle_gamma   90.00
#
_symmetry.space_group_name_H-M   'P 1'
#
loop_
_entity.id
_entity.type
_entity.pdbx_description
1 polymer ?
#
loop_
_entity_poly.entity_id
_entity_poly.type
_entity_poly.pdbx_seq_one_letter_code
_entity_poly.pdbx_strand_id
1 'polypeptide(L)'
;MILRALLTAYGALLCASLVDKRAKRGVRKVHDAVRANAHLVASDEKRWKRSKVDPKTLATRATKTRTVVFIRHGESTWNEVFNRKFDHTFPVRLIGGVIAELGKFFARDSFFLDSPLSATGVAQAQALRAHFATESASRAAKSQTKGYVGDVVDVMLGLRGKSVIASSNLRRAVNTTAHALWCRLSNAKANDKIIIHSALQEMARNVDTYALACKKGDFVPTQTLAKELGVSSVDEAKLFDASSNAGQKKLNRKGRDSMREFAAWVMNQDADVVIAGGHSIWFREFFKTYLPFDSTCPGKKKKIVNCGVVSFDLSFGVLPEHGEVYAIENVKEIYGGFAK
;
A
#
# COMPACT_ATOMS: atom_id res chain seq x y z
N MET A 1 29.39 -30.02 -5.49
CA MET A 1 29.80 -29.62 -4.11
C MET A 1 28.91 -28.55 -3.51
N ILE A 2 28.64 -27.44 -4.21
CA ILE A 2 27.85 -26.29 -3.68
C ILE A 2 26.46 -26.69 -3.17
N LEU A 3 25.68 -27.47 -3.93
CA LEU A 3 24.33 -27.89 -3.50
C LEU A 3 24.33 -28.70 -2.19
N ARG A 4 25.29 -29.62 -2.02
CA ARG A 4 25.43 -30.41 -0.79
C ARG A 4 25.78 -29.51 0.40
N ALA A 5 26.68 -28.54 0.21
CA ALA A 5 27.02 -27.56 1.24
C ALA A 5 25.80 -26.70 1.64
N LEU A 6 25.01 -26.23 0.67
CA LEU A 6 23.78 -25.46 0.93
C LEU A 6 22.73 -26.28 1.69
N LEU A 7 22.50 -27.54 1.28
CA LEU A 7 21.57 -28.43 1.98
C LEU A 7 22.03 -28.72 3.41
N THR A 8 23.32 -28.94 3.61
CA THR A 8 23.91 -29.17 4.94
C THR A 8 23.76 -27.94 5.82
N ALA A 9 24.11 -26.75 5.31
CA ALA A 9 23.97 -25.49 6.03
C ALA A 9 22.50 -25.18 6.39
N TYR A 10 21.58 -25.42 5.45
CA TYR A 10 20.14 -25.27 5.72
C TYR A 10 19.63 -26.29 6.74
N GLY A 11 20.08 -27.55 6.67
CA GLY A 11 19.77 -28.57 7.67
C GLY A 11 20.24 -28.18 9.08
N ALA A 12 21.47 -27.68 9.21
CA ALA A 12 21.99 -27.17 10.47
C ALA A 12 21.17 -25.97 11.00
N LEU A 13 20.81 -25.03 10.11
CA LEU A 13 19.97 -23.88 10.45
C LEU A 13 18.56 -24.31 10.91
N LEU A 14 17.99 -25.33 10.28
CA LEU A 14 16.69 -25.89 10.65
C LEU A 14 16.74 -26.52 12.04
N CYS A 15 17.77 -27.33 12.35
CA CYS A 15 17.98 -27.88 13.68
C CYS A 15 18.14 -26.78 14.74
N ALA A 16 18.98 -25.77 14.46
CA ALA A 16 19.16 -24.64 15.37
C ALA A 16 17.85 -23.85 15.62
N SER A 17 16.96 -23.78 14.64
CA SER A 17 15.68 -23.06 14.76
C SER A 17 14.69 -23.64 15.77
N LEU A 18 14.91 -24.89 16.21
CA LEU A 18 14.10 -25.54 17.24
C LEU A 18 14.31 -24.90 18.62
N VAL A 19 15.49 -24.32 18.86
CA VAL A 19 15.87 -23.77 20.17
C VAL A 19 16.23 -22.28 20.12
N ASP A 20 16.64 -21.75 18.97
CA ASP A 20 17.08 -20.36 18.84
C ASP A 20 16.11 -19.49 18.00
N LYS A 21 15.65 -18.39 18.60
CA LYS A 21 14.76 -17.42 17.95
C LYS A 21 15.41 -16.74 16.76
N ARG A 22 16.74 -16.55 16.76
CA ARG A 22 17.47 -15.92 15.66
C ARG A 22 17.56 -16.87 14.45
N ALA A 23 17.95 -18.11 14.66
CA ALA A 23 17.94 -19.19 13.66
C ALA A 23 16.53 -19.39 13.06
N LYS A 24 15.48 -19.33 13.89
CA LYS A 24 14.08 -19.36 13.41
C LYS A 24 13.73 -18.22 12.44
N ARG A 25 14.30 -17.03 12.62
CA ARG A 25 14.17 -15.93 11.65
C ARG A 25 14.93 -16.23 10.35
N GLY A 26 16.11 -16.83 10.44
CA GLY A 26 16.88 -17.29 9.28
C GLY A 26 16.13 -18.33 8.44
N VAL A 27 15.54 -19.35 9.07
CA VAL A 27 14.70 -20.34 8.36
C VAL A 27 13.51 -19.65 7.68
N ARG A 28 12.81 -18.76 8.42
CA ARG A 28 11.70 -17.99 7.86
C ARG A 28 12.14 -17.17 6.65
N LYS A 29 13.30 -16.51 6.71
CA LYS A 29 13.86 -15.71 5.61
C LYS A 29 14.06 -16.56 4.35
N VAL A 30 14.62 -17.76 4.48
CA VAL A 30 14.77 -18.71 3.36
C VAL A 30 13.40 -19.06 2.78
N HIS A 31 12.41 -19.37 3.63
CA HIS A 31 11.06 -19.71 3.15
C HIS A 31 10.37 -18.54 2.45
N ASP A 32 10.48 -17.33 3.00
CA ASP A 32 9.90 -16.14 2.40
C ASP A 32 10.56 -15.83 1.05
N ALA A 33 11.88 -15.99 0.94
CA ALA A 33 12.59 -15.84 -0.34
C ALA A 33 12.11 -16.87 -1.38
N VAL A 34 11.98 -18.15 -1.00
CA VAL A 34 11.46 -19.20 -1.90
C VAL A 34 10.04 -18.86 -2.36
N ARG A 35 9.15 -18.46 -1.45
CA ARG A 35 7.76 -18.11 -1.80
C ARG A 35 7.67 -16.84 -2.64
N ALA A 36 8.49 -15.83 -2.36
CA ALA A 36 8.54 -14.61 -3.16
C ALA A 36 8.99 -14.90 -4.60
N ASN A 37 9.99 -15.75 -4.77
CA ASN A 37 10.43 -16.21 -6.09
C ASN A 37 9.36 -17.07 -6.80
N ALA A 38 8.66 -17.95 -6.06
CA ALA A 38 7.51 -18.66 -6.62
C ALA A 38 6.42 -17.69 -7.11
N HIS A 39 6.16 -16.61 -6.37
CA HIS A 39 5.23 -15.56 -6.80
C HIS A 39 5.71 -14.81 -8.06
N LEU A 40 7.00 -14.49 -8.14
CA LEU A 40 7.60 -13.90 -9.34
C LEU A 40 7.33 -14.76 -10.60
N VAL A 41 7.47 -16.08 -10.50
CA VAL A 41 7.41 -17.01 -11.65
C VAL A 41 6.00 -17.58 -11.94
N ALA A 42 5.20 -17.82 -10.91
CA ALA A 42 3.93 -18.56 -11.03
C ALA A 42 2.69 -17.74 -10.69
N SER A 43 2.83 -16.45 -10.33
CA SER A 43 1.66 -15.64 -9.99
C SER A 43 0.73 -15.39 -11.18
N ASP A 44 -0.53 -15.61 -10.89
CA ASP A 44 -1.66 -15.54 -11.78
C ASP A 44 -2.42 -14.20 -11.64
N GLU A 45 -1.87 -13.28 -10.85
CA GLU A 45 -2.54 -12.05 -10.43
C GLU A 45 -3.10 -11.28 -11.60
N LYS A 46 -2.31 -11.09 -12.68
CA LYS A 46 -2.66 -10.33 -13.89
C LYS A 46 -3.49 -11.09 -14.93
N ARG A 47 -3.83 -12.35 -14.66
CA ARG A 47 -4.51 -13.23 -15.62
C ARG A 47 -6.01 -13.30 -15.34
N TRP A 48 -6.77 -12.30 -15.81
CA TRP A 48 -8.23 -12.30 -15.77
C TRP A 48 -8.84 -11.62 -17.01
N LYS A 49 -10.08 -11.99 -17.35
CA LYS A 49 -10.86 -11.31 -18.38
C LYS A 49 -11.46 -10.02 -17.81
N ARG A 50 -11.36 -8.91 -18.54
CA ARG A 50 -12.02 -7.64 -18.17
C ARG A 50 -13.54 -7.78 -18.27
N SER A 51 -14.25 -6.99 -17.46
CA SER A 51 -15.70 -6.87 -17.56
C SER A 51 -16.08 -6.36 -18.96
N LYS A 52 -17.18 -6.86 -19.50
CA LYS A 52 -17.82 -6.32 -20.72
C LYS A 52 -18.84 -5.22 -20.40
N VAL A 53 -19.16 -5.06 -19.13
CA VAL A 53 -20.13 -4.06 -18.64
C VAL A 53 -19.39 -2.76 -18.41
N ASP A 54 -19.84 -1.69 -19.08
CA ASP A 54 -19.27 -0.37 -18.91
C ASP A 54 -19.72 0.21 -17.55
N PRO A 55 -18.80 0.60 -16.65
CA PRO A 55 -19.16 1.19 -15.36
C PRO A 55 -20.11 2.38 -15.44
N LYS A 56 -20.14 3.14 -16.56
CA LYS A 56 -21.09 4.25 -16.73
C LYS A 56 -22.56 3.84 -16.68
N THR A 57 -22.86 2.56 -16.91
CA THR A 57 -24.22 2.01 -16.79
C THR A 57 -24.77 2.12 -15.36
N LEU A 58 -23.90 2.36 -14.37
CA LEU A 58 -24.29 2.55 -12.98
C LEU A 58 -24.82 3.95 -12.65
N ALA A 59 -24.57 4.96 -13.48
CA ALA A 59 -24.85 6.37 -13.15
C ALA A 59 -26.31 6.62 -12.71
N THR A 60 -27.28 5.90 -13.29
CA THR A 60 -28.71 6.02 -12.96
C THR A 60 -29.21 5.00 -11.94
N ARG A 61 -28.36 4.08 -11.49
CA ARG A 61 -28.71 2.92 -10.63
C ARG A 61 -27.80 2.78 -9.41
N ALA A 62 -26.95 3.78 -9.14
CA ALA A 62 -26.11 3.81 -7.96
C ALA A 62 -26.99 3.89 -6.70
N THR A 63 -26.74 3.00 -5.75
CA THR A 63 -27.46 2.91 -4.46
C THR A 63 -26.63 3.46 -3.31
N LYS A 64 -25.31 3.46 -3.46
CA LYS A 64 -24.35 3.99 -2.48
C LYS A 64 -23.20 4.67 -3.22
N THR A 65 -22.71 5.75 -2.64
CA THR A 65 -21.49 6.44 -3.08
C THR A 65 -20.63 6.75 -1.87
N ARG A 66 -19.32 6.58 -2.01
CA ARG A 66 -18.30 6.87 -1.00
C ARG A 66 -17.13 7.58 -1.65
N THR A 67 -16.63 8.63 -1.01
CA THR A 67 -15.40 9.27 -1.48
C THR A 67 -14.19 8.46 -1.00
N VAL A 68 -13.26 8.22 -1.91
CA VAL A 68 -12.02 7.48 -1.64
C VAL A 68 -10.84 8.36 -1.97
N VAL A 69 -9.83 8.35 -1.10
CA VAL A 69 -8.54 9.03 -1.30
C VAL A 69 -7.44 7.99 -1.40
N PHE A 70 -6.74 7.94 -2.53
CA PHE A 70 -5.55 7.12 -2.71
C PHE A 70 -4.29 7.90 -2.37
N ILE A 71 -3.42 7.31 -1.54
CA ILE A 71 -2.07 7.78 -1.25
C ILE A 71 -1.07 6.76 -1.81
N ARG A 72 -0.27 7.15 -2.80
CA ARG A 72 0.78 6.26 -3.33
C ARG A 72 2.02 6.32 -2.44
N HIS A 73 2.62 5.16 -2.15
CA HIS A 73 3.89 5.08 -1.43
C HIS A 73 5.04 5.90 -2.08
N GLY A 74 6.01 6.30 -1.27
CA GLY A 74 7.28 6.89 -1.70
C GLY A 74 8.20 5.87 -2.39
N GLU A 75 9.33 6.30 -2.94
CA GLU A 75 10.30 5.38 -3.56
C GLU A 75 10.76 4.29 -2.57
N SER A 76 10.74 3.02 -2.98
CA SER A 76 11.31 1.94 -2.17
C SER A 76 12.76 1.61 -2.52
N THR A 77 13.46 0.89 -1.65
CA THR A 77 14.82 0.38 -1.95
C THR A 77 14.83 -0.50 -3.21
N TRP A 78 13.75 -1.25 -3.48
CA TRP A 78 13.59 -1.97 -4.75
C TRP A 78 13.53 -1.03 -5.95
N ASN A 79 12.78 0.08 -5.84
CA ASN A 79 12.70 1.07 -6.92
C ASN A 79 14.04 1.79 -7.14
N GLU A 80 14.75 2.10 -6.06
CA GLU A 80 16.09 2.68 -6.12
C GLU A 80 17.06 1.79 -6.92
N VAL A 81 17.05 0.48 -6.68
CA VAL A 81 17.94 -0.45 -7.40
C VAL A 81 17.48 -0.64 -8.85
N PHE A 82 16.21 -1.00 -9.07
CA PHE A 82 15.76 -1.55 -10.36
C PHE A 82 14.93 -0.61 -11.24
N ASN A 83 14.40 0.48 -10.69
CA ASN A 83 13.52 1.40 -11.43
C ASN A 83 14.15 2.78 -11.68
N ARG A 84 15.29 3.09 -11.05
CA ARG A 84 16.15 4.20 -11.49
C ARG A 84 16.80 3.84 -12.83
N LYS A 85 17.37 4.85 -13.50
CA LYS A 85 18.10 4.63 -14.77
C LYS A 85 19.18 3.56 -14.56
N PHE A 86 19.32 2.66 -15.54
CA PHE A 86 20.42 1.70 -15.62
C PHE A 86 21.69 2.47 -16.00
N ASP A 87 22.34 3.04 -15.00
CA ASP A 87 23.58 3.81 -15.12
C ASP A 87 24.74 3.06 -14.43
N HIS A 88 25.93 3.67 -14.44
CA HIS A 88 27.13 3.12 -13.79
C HIS A 88 26.97 2.90 -12.27
N THR A 89 25.95 3.49 -11.64
CA THR A 89 25.67 3.28 -10.22
C THR A 89 24.79 2.04 -9.98
N PHE A 90 24.18 1.44 -11.02
CA PHE A 90 23.35 0.24 -10.87
C PHE A 90 24.07 -0.94 -10.19
N PRO A 91 25.28 -1.36 -10.61
CA PRO A 91 26.00 -2.44 -9.93
C PRO A 91 26.29 -2.13 -8.46
N VAL A 92 26.64 -0.87 -8.15
CA VAL A 92 26.89 -0.42 -6.77
C VAL A 92 25.63 -0.53 -5.93
N ARG A 93 24.48 -0.05 -6.44
CA ARG A 93 23.17 -0.16 -5.77
C ARG A 93 22.78 -1.62 -5.55
N LEU A 94 23.00 -2.49 -6.52
CA LEU A 94 22.69 -3.91 -6.43
C LEU A 94 23.56 -4.63 -5.39
N ILE A 95 24.89 -4.45 -5.44
CA ILE A 95 25.83 -5.04 -4.48
C ILE A 95 25.52 -4.54 -3.06
N GLY A 96 25.32 -3.22 -2.91
CA GLY A 96 24.91 -2.64 -1.63
C GLY A 96 23.61 -3.24 -1.09
N GLY A 97 22.62 -3.45 -1.97
CA GLY A 97 21.38 -4.12 -1.62
C GLY A 97 21.56 -5.57 -1.18
N VAL A 98 22.43 -6.34 -1.84
CA VAL A 98 22.76 -7.72 -1.44
C VAL A 98 23.44 -7.76 -0.08
N ILE A 99 24.44 -6.90 0.15
CA ILE A 99 25.11 -6.80 1.46
C ILE A 99 24.10 -6.42 2.56
N ALA A 100 23.21 -5.46 2.27
CA ALA A 100 22.16 -5.03 3.19
C ALA A 100 21.13 -6.13 3.49
N GLU A 101 20.81 -7.00 2.51
CA GLU A 101 19.95 -8.17 2.71
C GLU A 101 20.65 -9.24 3.56
N LEU A 102 21.94 -9.51 3.31
CA LEU A 102 22.74 -10.47 4.09
C LEU A 102 22.83 -10.05 5.56
N GLY A 103 23.08 -8.77 5.83
CA GLY A 103 23.09 -8.23 7.20
C GLY A 103 21.75 -8.36 7.92
N LYS A 104 20.64 -8.48 7.16
CA LYS A 104 19.27 -8.65 7.67
C LYS A 104 18.80 -10.11 7.66
N PHE A 105 19.66 -11.08 7.33
CA PHE A 105 19.24 -12.48 7.15
C PHE A 105 18.51 -13.05 8.38
N PHE A 106 18.98 -12.70 9.59
CA PHE A 106 18.37 -13.12 10.85
C PHE A 106 17.43 -12.09 11.49
N ALA A 107 17.08 -11.02 10.76
CA ALA A 107 16.13 -10.01 11.22
C ALA A 107 14.72 -10.26 10.65
N ARG A 108 13.68 -9.67 11.27
CA ARG A 108 12.33 -9.61 10.69
C ARG A 108 12.23 -8.42 9.73
N ASP A 109 13.23 -8.27 8.89
CA ASP A 109 13.44 -7.11 8.01
C ASP A 109 14.12 -7.57 6.72
N SER A 110 13.95 -6.85 5.62
CA SER A 110 14.51 -7.19 4.31
C SER A 110 14.72 -5.93 3.50
N PHE A 111 15.78 -5.92 2.70
CA PHE A 111 16.06 -4.89 1.71
C PHE A 111 15.26 -5.11 0.43
N PHE A 112 15.06 -6.36 0.01
CA PHE A 112 14.37 -6.69 -1.26
C PHE A 112 12.92 -7.16 -1.08
N LEU A 113 12.64 -8.06 -0.13
CA LEU A 113 11.27 -8.52 0.16
C LEU A 113 10.53 -7.42 0.91
N ASP A 114 9.25 -7.21 0.60
CA ASP A 114 8.46 -6.14 1.21
C ASP A 114 9.28 -4.84 1.33
N SER A 115 9.90 -4.39 0.23
CA SER A 115 10.98 -3.40 0.31
C SER A 115 10.58 -2.14 1.09
N PRO A 116 11.41 -1.66 2.05
CA PRO A 116 11.15 -0.43 2.79
C PRO A 116 11.30 0.80 1.87
N LEU A 117 10.93 1.97 2.39
CA LEU A 117 11.24 3.23 1.72
C LEU A 117 12.77 3.40 1.58
N SER A 118 13.21 3.91 0.42
CA SER A 118 14.59 4.39 0.25
C SER A 118 14.77 5.70 1.02
N ALA A 119 16.00 6.20 1.14
CA ALA A 119 16.24 7.53 1.71
C ALA A 119 15.45 8.62 0.97
N THR A 120 15.38 8.53 -0.37
CA THR A 120 14.54 9.41 -1.20
C THR A 120 13.06 9.21 -0.93
N GLY A 121 12.59 7.98 -0.75
CA GLY A 121 11.20 7.70 -0.39
C GLY A 121 10.79 8.26 0.97
N VAL A 122 11.69 8.19 1.96
CA VAL A 122 11.51 8.83 3.27
C VAL A 122 11.41 10.35 3.12
N ALA A 123 12.32 10.97 2.36
CA ALA A 123 12.27 12.42 2.10
C ALA A 123 10.96 12.83 1.40
N GLN A 124 10.48 12.04 0.43
CA GLN A 124 9.18 12.26 -0.23
C GLN A 124 8.02 12.19 0.77
N ALA A 125 8.03 11.19 1.67
CA ALA A 125 7.00 11.02 2.68
C ALA A 125 7.02 12.14 3.74
N GLN A 126 8.21 12.60 4.13
CA GLN A 126 8.40 13.74 5.02
C GLN A 126 7.91 15.06 4.39
N ALA A 127 8.15 15.27 3.10
CA ALA A 127 7.63 16.44 2.39
C ALA A 127 6.10 16.44 2.35
N LEU A 128 5.47 15.29 2.07
CA LEU A 128 4.02 15.13 2.14
C LEU A 128 3.48 15.40 3.54
N ARG A 129 4.13 14.86 4.58
CA ARG A 129 3.79 15.12 5.99
C ARG A 129 3.84 16.61 6.31
N ALA A 130 4.90 17.30 5.93
CA ALA A 130 5.07 18.73 6.20
C ALA A 130 3.99 19.57 5.49
N HIS A 131 3.68 19.22 4.25
CA HIS A 131 2.59 19.85 3.51
C HIS A 131 1.24 19.67 4.20
N PHE A 132 0.87 18.45 4.60
CA PHE A 132 -0.39 18.19 5.29
C PHE A 132 -0.47 18.75 6.72
N ALA A 133 0.65 18.84 7.43
CA ALA A 133 0.71 19.56 8.70
C ALA A 133 0.42 21.06 8.52
N THR A 134 0.98 21.68 7.48
CA THR A 134 0.75 23.09 7.14
C THR A 134 -0.71 23.33 6.73
N GLU A 135 -1.26 22.46 5.85
CA GLU A 135 -2.66 22.52 5.46
C GLU A 135 -3.59 22.35 6.67
N SER A 136 -3.32 21.39 7.54
CA SER A 136 -4.12 21.14 8.76
C SER A 136 -4.16 22.38 9.66
N ALA A 137 -2.99 22.97 9.95
CA ALA A 137 -2.91 24.18 10.78
C ALA A 137 -3.62 25.39 10.14
N SER A 138 -3.39 25.63 8.84
CA SER A 138 -4.01 26.74 8.09
C SER A 138 -5.54 26.62 8.03
N ARG A 139 -6.05 25.41 7.84
CA ARG A 139 -7.49 25.13 7.74
C ARG A 139 -8.18 25.12 9.09
N ALA A 140 -7.52 24.65 10.15
CA ALA A 140 -8.04 24.76 11.52
C ALA A 140 -8.23 26.22 11.97
N ALA A 141 -7.37 27.13 11.46
CA ALA A 141 -7.44 28.56 11.78
C ALA A 141 -8.46 29.35 10.95
N LYS A 142 -8.96 28.80 9.82
CA LYS A 142 -9.87 29.49 8.90
C LYS A 142 -11.25 28.86 8.93
N SER A 143 -12.31 29.69 8.95
CA SER A 143 -13.68 29.20 8.78
C SER A 143 -13.88 28.70 7.33
N GLN A 144 -13.84 27.38 7.17
CA GLN A 144 -14.26 26.59 6.01
C GLN A 144 -13.61 26.95 4.66
N THR A 145 -12.76 26.05 4.14
CA THR A 145 -12.29 26.13 2.75
C THR A 145 -13.42 25.67 1.82
N LYS A 146 -14.01 26.59 1.04
CA LYS A 146 -15.13 26.27 0.13
C LYS A 146 -14.67 25.39 -1.05
N GLY A 147 -15.35 24.27 -1.28
CA GLY A 147 -15.26 23.45 -2.50
C GLY A 147 -14.95 21.98 -2.23
N TYR A 148 -15.40 21.09 -3.13
CA TYR A 148 -15.33 19.62 -2.96
C TYR A 148 -13.95 19.11 -2.53
N VAL A 149 -12.86 19.53 -3.19
CA VAL A 149 -11.50 19.09 -2.81
C VAL A 149 -11.13 19.61 -1.41
N GLY A 150 -11.55 20.82 -1.06
CA GLY A 150 -11.38 21.37 0.27
C GLY A 150 -12.10 20.54 1.33
N ASP A 151 -13.34 20.13 1.04
CA ASP A 151 -14.12 19.26 1.93
C ASP A 151 -13.46 17.90 2.15
N VAL A 152 -12.99 17.26 1.08
CA VAL A 152 -12.28 15.97 1.17
C VAL A 152 -10.99 16.10 1.96
N VAL A 153 -10.22 17.19 1.76
CA VAL A 153 -8.98 17.43 2.51
C VAL A 153 -9.27 17.67 4.00
N ASP A 154 -10.30 18.44 4.35
CA ASP A 154 -10.65 18.68 5.75
C ASP A 154 -11.01 17.36 6.46
N VAL A 155 -11.78 16.49 5.81
CA VAL A 155 -12.13 15.15 6.34
C VAL A 155 -10.91 14.24 6.41
N MET A 156 -10.06 14.25 5.39
CA MET A 156 -8.81 13.47 5.35
C MET A 156 -7.86 13.85 6.50
N LEU A 157 -7.75 15.15 6.80
CA LEU A 157 -6.89 15.67 7.86
C LEU A 157 -7.52 15.57 9.26
N GLY A 158 -8.75 15.05 9.39
CA GLY A 158 -9.43 14.84 10.66
C GLY A 158 -9.95 16.13 11.29
N LEU A 159 -10.17 17.18 10.49
CA LEU A 159 -10.70 18.46 10.97
C LEU A 159 -12.22 18.43 11.14
N ARG A 160 -12.92 17.58 10.38
CA ARG A 160 -14.36 17.34 10.47
C ARG A 160 -14.75 16.03 9.79
N GLY A 161 -16.02 15.65 9.91
CA GLY A 161 -16.58 14.47 9.26
C GLY A 161 -15.98 13.16 9.79
N LYS A 162 -16.42 12.05 9.21
CA LYS A 162 -15.93 10.71 9.52
C LYS A 162 -15.01 10.22 8.42
N SER A 163 -13.87 9.67 8.81
CA SER A 163 -12.94 9.04 7.86
C SER A 163 -12.41 7.74 8.42
N VAL A 164 -12.06 6.81 7.54
CA VAL A 164 -11.30 5.61 7.90
C VAL A 164 -10.00 5.55 7.11
N ILE A 165 -8.93 5.12 7.77
CA ILE A 165 -7.60 5.03 7.17
C ILE A 165 -7.27 3.54 6.99
N ALA A 166 -6.94 3.16 5.76
CA ALA A 166 -6.42 1.85 5.43
C ALA A 166 -5.10 1.97 4.68
N SER A 167 -4.29 0.93 4.75
CA SER A 167 -3.10 0.77 3.93
C SER A 167 -2.95 -0.69 3.50
N SER A 168 -2.22 -0.93 2.42
CA SER A 168 -1.75 -2.27 2.11
C SER A 168 -0.92 -2.88 3.24
N ASN A 169 -0.72 -4.19 3.18
CA ASN A 169 0.16 -4.93 4.09
C ASN A 169 1.65 -4.87 3.69
N LEU A 170 2.03 -3.97 2.78
CA LEU A 170 3.43 -3.72 2.41
C LEU A 170 3.95 -2.48 3.12
N ARG A 171 5.11 -2.61 3.79
CA ARG A 171 5.64 -1.60 4.71
C ARG A 171 5.84 -0.22 4.07
N ARG A 172 6.21 -0.15 2.80
CA ARG A 172 6.38 1.14 2.10
C ARG A 172 5.08 1.94 2.01
N ALA A 173 3.93 1.28 1.84
CA ALA A 173 2.65 1.95 1.82
C ALA A 173 2.22 2.36 3.23
N VAL A 174 2.42 1.47 4.21
CA VAL A 174 2.10 1.75 5.62
C VAL A 174 2.90 2.94 6.12
N ASN A 175 4.23 2.94 5.94
CA ASN A 175 5.09 4.03 6.36
C ASN A 175 4.71 5.34 5.67
N THR A 176 4.50 5.36 4.34
CA THR A 176 4.06 6.59 3.66
C THR A 176 2.73 7.10 4.17
N THR A 177 1.77 6.22 4.46
CA THR A 177 0.45 6.60 4.99
C THR A 177 0.58 7.18 6.41
N ALA A 178 1.39 6.55 7.26
CA ALA A 178 1.69 7.03 8.60
C ALA A 178 2.37 8.41 8.57
N HIS A 179 3.32 8.64 7.66
CA HIS A 179 3.93 9.95 7.43
C HIS A 179 2.89 10.98 7.00
N ALA A 180 2.14 10.68 5.93
CA ALA A 180 1.18 11.61 5.34
C ALA A 180 0.17 12.12 6.38
N LEU A 181 -0.38 11.22 7.19
CA LEU A 181 -1.44 11.53 8.15
C LEU A 181 -0.92 11.71 9.58
N TRP A 182 0.39 11.93 9.76
CA TRP A 182 0.98 12.03 11.09
C TRP A 182 0.40 13.19 11.92
N CYS A 183 -0.03 14.28 11.27
CA CYS A 183 -0.66 15.42 11.93
C CYS A 183 -1.90 15.03 12.77
N ARG A 184 -2.62 13.97 12.38
CA ARG A 184 -3.75 13.42 13.15
C ARG A 184 -3.39 12.16 13.93
N LEU A 185 -2.57 11.26 13.36
CA LEU A 185 -2.18 10.01 14.02
C LEU A 185 -1.30 10.21 15.27
N SER A 186 -0.60 11.35 15.36
CA SER A 186 0.19 11.73 16.54
C SER A 186 -0.65 12.36 17.66
N ASN A 187 -1.89 12.72 17.38
CA ASN A 187 -2.77 13.29 18.39
C ASN A 187 -3.29 12.18 19.31
N ALA A 188 -2.82 12.14 20.55
CA ALA A 188 -3.23 11.13 21.53
C ALA A 188 -4.74 11.11 21.85
N LYS A 189 -5.48 12.18 21.49
CA LYS A 189 -6.94 12.24 21.61
C LYS A 189 -7.67 11.61 20.42
N ALA A 190 -6.99 11.42 19.29
CA ALA A 190 -7.55 10.77 18.12
C ALA A 190 -7.43 9.24 18.28
N ASN A 191 -8.54 8.52 18.17
CA ASN A 191 -8.56 7.05 18.15
C ASN A 191 -8.33 6.49 16.74
N ASP A 192 -7.68 7.26 15.87
CA ASP A 192 -7.43 6.88 14.49
C ASP A 192 -6.36 5.79 14.42
N LYS A 193 -6.67 4.71 13.71
CA LYS A 193 -5.72 3.66 13.37
C LYS A 193 -5.64 3.46 11.88
N ILE A 194 -4.47 3.03 11.40
CA ILE A 194 -4.32 2.56 10.03
C ILE A 194 -4.72 1.08 10.00
N ILE A 195 -5.82 0.78 9.32
CA ILE A 195 -6.26 -0.59 9.06
C ILE A 195 -5.34 -1.21 8.01
N ILE A 196 -4.68 -2.31 8.36
CA ILE A 196 -3.86 -3.07 7.43
C ILE A 196 -4.80 -3.96 6.62
N HIS A 197 -5.00 -3.63 5.34
CA HIS A 197 -5.94 -4.30 4.46
C HIS A 197 -5.22 -5.00 3.29
N SER A 198 -5.14 -6.33 3.33
CA SER A 198 -4.37 -7.12 2.33
C SER A 198 -4.90 -6.99 0.90
N ALA A 199 -6.15 -6.61 0.69
CA ALA A 199 -6.69 -6.33 -0.65
C ALA A 199 -5.97 -5.19 -1.39
N LEU A 200 -5.29 -4.28 -0.67
CA LEU A 200 -4.51 -3.18 -1.25
C LEU A 200 -3.07 -3.60 -1.61
N GLN A 201 -2.67 -4.85 -1.37
CA GLN A 201 -1.32 -5.35 -1.70
C GLN A 201 -1.02 -5.21 -3.20
N GLU A 202 0.17 -4.71 -3.55
CA GLU A 202 0.57 -4.47 -4.95
C GLU A 202 0.43 -5.73 -5.81
N MET A 203 -0.12 -5.61 -7.02
CA MET A 203 -0.41 -6.73 -7.93
C MET A 203 0.71 -6.99 -8.96
N ALA A 204 1.96 -6.70 -8.59
CA ALA A 204 3.12 -6.96 -9.43
C ALA A 204 3.70 -8.36 -9.18
N ARG A 205 4.38 -8.89 -10.20
CA ARG A 205 5.15 -10.12 -10.10
C ARG A 205 6.60 -9.80 -9.76
N ASN A 206 6.83 -9.15 -8.63
CA ASN A 206 8.17 -8.86 -8.13
C ASN A 206 8.29 -9.34 -6.68
N VAL A 207 9.50 -9.68 -6.24
CA VAL A 207 9.71 -10.18 -4.86
C VAL A 207 9.45 -9.11 -3.80
N ASP A 208 9.56 -7.83 -4.15
CA ASP A 208 9.24 -6.70 -3.27
C ASP A 208 7.74 -6.52 -2.99
N THR A 209 6.90 -7.29 -3.69
CA THR A 209 5.45 -7.34 -3.44
C THR A 209 5.04 -8.49 -2.52
N TYR A 210 6.01 -9.29 -2.05
CA TYR A 210 5.77 -10.30 -1.02
C TYR A 210 5.77 -9.61 0.36
N ALA A 211 4.66 -9.68 1.09
CA ALA A 211 4.48 -9.05 2.39
C ALA A 211 5.18 -9.87 3.49
N LEU A 212 5.93 -9.18 4.35
CA LEU A 212 6.55 -9.82 5.53
C LEU A 212 5.56 -9.99 6.70
N ALA A 213 4.42 -9.29 6.68
CA ALA A 213 3.24 -9.59 7.49
C ALA A 213 2.42 -10.71 6.83
N CYS A 214 3.01 -11.90 6.76
CA CYS A 214 2.55 -12.97 5.89
C CYS A 214 1.38 -13.80 6.46
N LYS A 215 1.02 -13.64 7.74
CA LYS A 215 -0.11 -14.34 8.37
C LYS A 215 -1.28 -13.40 8.65
N LYS A 216 -2.46 -13.99 8.81
CA LYS A 216 -3.66 -13.26 9.23
C LYS A 216 -3.43 -12.57 10.58
N GLY A 217 -3.73 -11.28 10.67
CA GLY A 217 -3.54 -10.49 11.89
C GLY A 217 -2.10 -10.09 12.20
N ASP A 218 -1.13 -10.41 11.34
CA ASP A 218 0.25 -9.95 11.56
C ASP A 218 0.34 -8.43 11.37
N PHE A 219 1.06 -7.76 12.28
CA PHE A 219 1.51 -6.39 12.05
C PHE A 219 2.59 -6.31 10.98
N VAL A 220 2.57 -5.20 10.24
CA VAL A 220 3.57 -4.86 9.22
C VAL A 220 4.87 -4.44 9.91
N PRO A 221 6.03 -4.98 9.50
CA PRO A 221 7.28 -4.60 10.16
C PRO A 221 7.68 -3.17 9.78
N THR A 222 7.65 -2.26 10.75
CA THR A 222 7.92 -0.82 10.57
C THR A 222 9.11 -0.34 11.40
N GLN A 223 10.23 -1.09 11.39
CA GLN A 223 11.36 -0.85 12.30
C GLN A 223 12.01 0.54 12.15
N THR A 224 11.94 1.14 10.98
CA THR A 224 12.52 2.47 10.71
C THR A 224 11.55 3.60 11.02
N LEU A 225 10.26 3.32 11.20
CA LEU A 225 9.21 4.34 11.23
C LEU A 225 9.36 5.32 12.41
N ALA A 226 9.69 4.83 13.61
CA ALA A 226 9.90 5.71 14.78
C ALA A 226 10.99 6.75 14.52
N LYS A 227 12.14 6.31 13.98
CA LYS A 227 13.25 7.19 13.60
C LYS A 227 12.84 8.17 12.50
N GLU A 228 12.16 7.69 11.47
CA GLU A 228 11.70 8.53 10.35
C GLU A 228 10.71 9.62 10.81
N LEU A 229 9.87 9.31 11.80
CA LEU A 229 8.87 10.22 12.36
C LEU A 229 9.43 11.19 13.41
N GLY A 230 10.64 10.92 13.93
CA GLY A 230 11.25 11.71 15.00
C GLY A 230 10.67 11.41 16.38
N VAL A 231 10.21 10.18 16.63
CA VAL A 231 9.68 9.73 17.93
C VAL A 231 10.54 8.61 18.52
N SER A 232 10.50 8.46 19.84
CA SER A 232 11.31 7.46 20.56
C SER A 232 10.91 6.02 20.21
N SER A 233 9.62 5.76 20.07
CA SER A 233 9.06 4.47 19.68
C SER A 233 7.71 4.64 19.00
N VAL A 234 7.31 3.62 18.25
CA VAL A 234 5.96 3.49 17.69
C VAL A 234 5.32 2.29 18.36
N ASP A 235 4.17 2.51 19.00
CA ASP A 235 3.32 1.43 19.50
C ASP A 235 2.45 0.92 18.35
N GLU A 236 2.87 -0.20 17.74
CA GLU A 236 2.18 -0.81 16.60
C GLU A 236 0.71 -1.10 16.90
N ALA A 237 0.36 -1.48 18.14
CA ALA A 237 -1.02 -1.83 18.51
C ALA A 237 -1.92 -0.59 18.67
N LYS A 238 -1.33 0.58 18.95
CA LYS A 238 -2.04 1.86 18.95
C LYS A 238 -2.16 2.44 17.55
N LEU A 239 -1.13 2.30 16.71
CA LEU A 239 -1.09 2.92 15.38
C LEU A 239 -1.81 2.08 14.31
N PHE A 240 -1.78 0.76 14.43
CA PHE A 240 -2.28 -0.16 13.41
C PHE A 240 -3.43 -1.03 13.91
N ASP A 241 -4.37 -1.31 13.01
CA ASP A 241 -5.33 -2.40 13.16
C ASP A 241 -5.05 -3.48 12.11
N ALA A 242 -4.58 -4.64 12.56
CA ALA A 242 -4.27 -5.77 11.68
C ALA A 242 -5.46 -6.70 11.42
N SER A 243 -6.67 -6.39 11.90
CA SER A 243 -7.88 -7.21 11.77
C SER A 243 -8.21 -7.61 10.33
N SER A 244 -7.95 -6.71 9.38
CA SER A 244 -8.19 -6.87 7.94
C SER A 244 -6.97 -7.39 7.16
N ASN A 245 -5.88 -7.74 7.84
CA ASN A 245 -4.72 -8.33 7.20
C ASN A 245 -4.96 -9.83 7.05
N ALA A 246 -5.24 -10.31 5.83
CA ALA A 246 -5.35 -11.74 5.54
C ALA A 246 -3.99 -12.43 5.32
N GLY A 247 -2.89 -11.70 5.43
CA GLY A 247 -1.54 -12.18 5.20
C GLY A 247 -1.13 -12.12 3.72
N GLN A 248 -0.16 -12.95 3.35
CA GLN A 248 0.39 -12.95 2.00
C GLN A 248 -0.60 -13.54 0.98
N LYS A 249 -0.79 -12.84 -0.14
CA LYS A 249 -1.59 -13.31 -1.28
C LYS A 249 -1.13 -14.67 -1.83
N LYS A 250 -2.11 -15.50 -2.21
CA LYS A 250 -1.91 -16.81 -2.85
C LYS A 250 -1.45 -16.65 -4.30
N LEU A 251 -0.73 -17.63 -4.84
CA LEU A 251 -0.21 -17.62 -6.22
C LEU A 251 -1.33 -17.53 -7.27
N ASN A 252 -2.47 -18.18 -7.03
CA ASN A 252 -3.61 -18.24 -7.94
C ASN A 252 -4.62 -17.09 -7.73
N ARG A 253 -4.40 -16.19 -6.76
CA ARG A 253 -5.30 -15.07 -6.48
C ARG A 253 -5.30 -14.11 -7.68
N LYS A 254 -6.47 -13.64 -8.10
CA LYS A 254 -6.58 -12.65 -9.19
C LYS A 254 -6.62 -11.24 -8.63
N GLY A 255 -5.96 -10.31 -9.32
CA GLY A 255 -5.95 -8.90 -8.92
C GLY A 255 -7.35 -8.30 -8.84
N ARG A 256 -8.27 -8.72 -9.74
CA ARG A 256 -9.68 -8.31 -9.71
C ARG A 256 -10.40 -8.66 -8.42
N ASP A 257 -10.06 -9.78 -7.79
CA ASP A 257 -10.74 -10.25 -6.58
C ASP A 257 -10.35 -9.34 -5.41
N SER A 258 -9.08 -8.94 -5.34
CA SER A 258 -8.61 -7.93 -4.39
C SER A 258 -9.25 -6.56 -4.61
N MET A 259 -9.38 -6.12 -5.87
CA MET A 259 -10.05 -4.84 -6.16
C MET A 259 -11.53 -4.86 -5.75
N ARG A 260 -12.25 -5.96 -6.03
CA ARG A 260 -13.64 -6.13 -5.60
C ARG A 260 -13.77 -6.20 -4.08
N GLU A 261 -12.88 -6.93 -3.40
CA GLU A 261 -12.84 -7.02 -1.95
C GLU A 261 -12.67 -5.63 -1.30
N PHE A 262 -11.73 -4.82 -1.81
CA PHE A 262 -11.55 -3.45 -1.32
C PHE A 262 -12.76 -2.56 -1.63
N ALA A 263 -13.33 -2.64 -2.83
CA ALA A 263 -14.50 -1.84 -3.21
C ALA A 263 -15.72 -2.18 -2.33
N ALA A 264 -15.96 -3.47 -2.07
CA ALA A 264 -17.00 -3.92 -1.15
C ALA A 264 -16.72 -3.45 0.29
N TRP A 265 -15.46 -3.53 0.74
CA TRP A 265 -15.06 -3.04 2.06
C TRP A 265 -15.33 -1.55 2.22
N VAL A 266 -14.98 -0.72 1.22
CA VAL A 266 -15.28 0.74 1.18
C VAL A 266 -16.78 1.00 1.36
N MET A 267 -17.64 0.25 0.66
CA MET A 267 -19.10 0.43 0.72
C MET A 267 -19.73 0.05 2.06
N ASN A 268 -19.00 -0.71 2.88
CA ASN A 268 -19.42 -1.14 4.20
C ASN A 268 -18.88 -0.24 5.32
N GLN A 269 -18.13 0.82 4.99
CA GLN A 269 -17.65 1.77 5.99
C GLN A 269 -18.72 2.82 6.34
N ASP A 270 -18.87 3.07 7.64
CA ASP A 270 -19.55 4.26 8.19
C ASP A 270 -18.58 5.45 8.23
N ALA A 271 -18.17 5.91 7.05
CA ALA A 271 -17.26 7.03 6.87
C ALA A 271 -17.63 7.83 5.62
N ASP A 272 -17.41 9.15 5.68
CA ASP A 272 -17.57 10.06 4.54
C ASP A 272 -16.43 9.85 3.54
N VAL A 273 -15.20 9.68 4.06
CA VAL A 273 -13.99 9.48 3.25
C VAL A 273 -13.22 8.23 3.69
N VAL A 274 -12.90 7.36 2.73
CA VAL A 274 -11.99 6.23 2.91
C VAL A 274 -10.62 6.59 2.36
N ILE A 275 -9.60 6.65 3.21
CA ILE A 275 -8.22 6.98 2.84
C ILE A 275 -7.44 5.68 2.71
N ALA A 276 -6.85 5.41 1.55
CA ALA A 276 -6.18 4.15 1.25
C ALA A 276 -4.74 4.35 0.74
N GLY A 277 -3.78 3.91 1.55
CA GLY A 277 -2.37 3.78 1.20
C GLY A 277 -2.09 2.56 0.34
N GLY A 278 -1.42 2.74 -0.80
CA GLY A 278 -1.22 1.64 -1.74
C GLY A 278 -0.22 1.92 -2.85
N HIS A 279 -0.41 1.26 -3.99
CA HIS A 279 0.65 1.06 -4.99
C HIS A 279 0.20 1.34 -6.42
N SER A 280 1.18 1.69 -7.27
CA SER A 280 0.92 2.24 -8.60
C SER A 280 0.24 1.28 -9.57
N ILE A 281 0.62 -0.01 -9.60
CA ILE A 281 0.01 -0.94 -10.57
C ILE A 281 -1.41 -1.26 -10.09
N TRP A 282 -1.59 -1.53 -8.80
CA TRP A 282 -2.89 -1.76 -8.21
C TRP A 282 -3.85 -0.58 -8.46
N PHE A 283 -3.45 0.66 -8.14
CA PHE A 283 -4.31 1.83 -8.36
C PHE A 283 -4.68 2.02 -9.83
N ARG A 284 -3.72 1.83 -10.74
CA ARG A 284 -3.98 1.96 -12.17
C ARG A 284 -4.95 0.90 -12.68
N GLU A 285 -4.83 -0.34 -12.24
CA GLU A 285 -5.79 -1.38 -12.61
C GLU A 285 -7.16 -1.18 -11.94
N PHE A 286 -7.22 -0.59 -10.74
CA PHE A 286 -8.46 -0.19 -10.09
C PHE A 286 -9.21 0.86 -10.93
N PHE A 287 -8.51 1.91 -11.35
CA PHE A 287 -9.06 2.91 -12.28
C PHE A 287 -9.49 2.30 -13.62
N LYS A 288 -8.67 1.43 -14.23
CA LYS A 288 -9.06 0.75 -15.48
C LYS A 288 -10.29 -0.14 -15.33
N THR A 289 -10.52 -0.69 -14.15
CA THR A 289 -11.63 -1.62 -13.90
C THR A 289 -12.94 -0.88 -13.68
N TYR A 290 -12.91 0.25 -12.97
CA TYR A 290 -14.12 0.92 -12.51
C TYR A 290 -14.39 2.29 -13.14
N LEU A 291 -13.46 2.86 -13.93
CA LEU A 291 -13.81 4.03 -14.75
C LEU A 291 -14.61 3.62 -16.00
N PRO A 292 -15.56 4.47 -16.45
CA PRO A 292 -16.25 4.32 -17.74
C PRO A 292 -15.30 3.98 -18.88
N PHE A 293 -15.67 3.16 -19.87
CA PHE A 293 -14.72 2.72 -20.91
C PHE A 293 -14.14 3.86 -21.74
N ASP A 294 -14.94 4.89 -21.99
CA ASP A 294 -14.59 6.13 -22.71
C ASP A 294 -13.89 7.18 -21.85
N SER A 295 -13.81 7.01 -20.53
CA SER A 295 -13.15 7.98 -19.63
C SER A 295 -11.72 8.29 -20.07
N THR A 296 -11.41 9.58 -20.17
CA THR A 296 -10.10 10.15 -20.49
C THR A 296 -9.19 10.35 -19.27
N CYS A 297 -9.68 10.05 -18.06
CA CYS A 297 -8.92 10.19 -16.82
C CYS A 297 -7.50 9.60 -16.92
N PRO A 298 -6.45 10.35 -16.55
CA PRO A 298 -5.07 9.88 -16.61
C PRO A 298 -4.82 8.59 -15.82
N GLY A 299 -5.60 8.31 -14.77
CA GLY A 299 -5.48 7.11 -13.93
C GLY A 299 -5.64 5.78 -14.67
N LYS A 300 -6.21 5.77 -15.88
CA LYS A 300 -6.21 4.56 -16.73
C LYS A 300 -4.85 4.22 -17.33
N LYS A 301 -4.00 5.20 -17.55
CA LYS A 301 -2.75 5.04 -18.33
C LYS A 301 -1.52 5.35 -17.49
N LYS A 302 -1.59 6.41 -16.69
CA LYS A 302 -0.47 6.96 -15.92
C LYS A 302 -0.48 6.44 -14.48
N LYS A 303 0.69 6.44 -13.86
CA LYS A 303 0.84 6.14 -12.43
C LYS A 303 0.60 7.43 -11.65
N ILE A 304 -0.05 7.38 -10.49
CA ILE A 304 0.03 8.46 -9.48
C ILE A 304 1.52 8.66 -9.16
N VAL A 305 2.03 9.88 -8.98
CA VAL A 305 3.46 10.10 -8.62
C VAL A 305 3.78 9.54 -7.23
N ASN A 306 5.06 9.31 -6.90
CA ASN A 306 5.42 8.86 -5.55
C ASN A 306 4.92 9.89 -4.50
N CYS A 307 4.33 9.42 -3.40
CA CYS A 307 3.64 10.27 -2.42
C CYS A 307 2.51 11.15 -3.01
N GLY A 308 2.03 10.84 -4.22
CA GLY A 308 0.89 11.51 -4.81
C GLY A 308 -0.42 11.08 -4.15
N VAL A 309 -1.37 12.01 -4.10
CA VAL A 309 -2.69 11.88 -3.46
C VAL A 309 -3.77 12.28 -4.44
N VAL A 310 -4.75 11.40 -4.64
CA VAL A 310 -5.87 11.57 -5.58
C VAL A 310 -7.17 11.14 -4.89
N SER A 311 -8.23 11.93 -5.01
CA SER A 311 -9.57 11.56 -4.57
C SER A 311 -10.46 11.19 -5.75
N PHE A 312 -11.51 10.43 -5.47
CA PHE A 312 -12.57 10.10 -6.42
C PHE A 312 -13.79 9.58 -5.67
N ASP A 313 -14.94 9.57 -6.35
CA ASP A 313 -16.15 8.95 -5.82
C ASP A 313 -16.27 7.53 -6.36
N LEU A 314 -16.46 6.57 -5.45
CA LEU A 314 -16.77 5.19 -5.80
C LEU A 314 -18.25 4.97 -5.55
N SER A 315 -18.98 4.59 -6.59
CA SER A 315 -20.40 4.26 -6.57
C SER A 315 -20.61 2.76 -6.66
N PHE A 316 -21.66 2.26 -6.02
CA PHE A 316 -22.07 0.86 -6.01
C PHE A 316 -23.55 0.72 -6.34
N GLY A 317 -23.90 -0.33 -7.06
CA GLY A 317 -25.27 -0.76 -7.27
C GLY A 317 -25.34 -2.15 -7.89
N VAL A 318 -26.56 -2.63 -8.08
CA VAL A 318 -26.83 -3.97 -8.62
C VAL A 318 -27.57 -3.82 -9.94
N LEU A 319 -27.02 -4.39 -11.00
CA LEU A 319 -27.67 -4.44 -12.31
C LEU A 319 -28.33 -5.81 -12.50
N PRO A 320 -29.58 -5.88 -13.01
CA PRO A 320 -30.32 -7.15 -13.14
C PRO A 320 -29.56 -8.28 -13.83
N GLU A 321 -28.82 -7.98 -14.89
CA GLU A 321 -28.11 -8.99 -15.71
C GLU A 321 -26.63 -9.17 -15.34
N HIS A 322 -26.10 -8.32 -14.46
CA HIS A 322 -24.65 -8.23 -14.23
C HIS A 322 -24.26 -8.30 -12.74
N GLY A 323 -25.24 -8.30 -11.85
CA GLY A 323 -25.02 -8.35 -10.40
C GLY A 323 -24.40 -7.06 -9.89
N GLU A 324 -23.50 -7.20 -8.92
CA GLU A 324 -22.79 -6.09 -8.29
C GLU A 324 -21.86 -5.36 -9.27
N VAL A 325 -22.03 -4.05 -9.38
CA VAL A 325 -21.21 -3.18 -10.22
C VAL A 325 -20.71 -2.00 -9.39
N TYR A 326 -19.47 -1.59 -9.68
CA TYR A 326 -18.83 -0.42 -9.10
C TYR A 326 -18.41 0.54 -10.22
N ALA A 327 -18.51 1.83 -9.96
CA ALA A 327 -18.10 2.88 -10.89
C ALA A 327 -17.32 3.97 -10.18
N ILE A 328 -16.31 4.52 -10.86
CA ILE A 328 -15.53 5.67 -10.39
C ILE A 328 -15.96 6.93 -11.13
N GLU A 329 -16.20 7.98 -10.38
CA GLU A 329 -16.51 9.33 -10.87
C GLU A 329 -15.66 10.38 -10.15
N ASN A 330 -15.70 11.63 -10.62
CA ASN A 330 -15.13 12.80 -9.94
C ASN A 330 -13.68 12.67 -9.47
N VAL A 331 -12.79 12.11 -10.30
CA VAL A 331 -11.37 12.00 -9.96
C VAL A 331 -10.72 13.38 -9.86
N LYS A 332 -10.13 13.71 -8.72
CA LYS A 332 -9.43 14.99 -8.43
C LYS A 332 -8.04 14.74 -7.85
N GLU A 333 -7.08 15.57 -8.24
CA GLU A 333 -5.73 15.54 -7.67
C GLU A 333 -5.67 16.41 -6.41
N ILE A 334 -5.17 15.87 -5.30
CA ILE A 334 -4.98 16.61 -4.04
C ILE A 334 -3.53 17.06 -3.92
N TYR A 335 -2.58 16.17 -4.20
CA TYR A 335 -1.15 16.45 -4.11
C TYR A 335 -0.36 15.63 -5.13
N GLY A 336 0.43 16.26 -5.99
CA GLY A 336 1.31 15.60 -6.97
C GLY A 336 0.62 14.84 -8.12
N GLY A 337 -0.59 14.31 -7.92
CA GLY A 337 -1.45 13.80 -8.98
C GLY A 337 -0.86 12.63 -9.78
N PHE A 338 -1.17 12.61 -11.07
CA PHE A 338 -0.63 11.63 -12.02
C PHE A 338 0.71 12.09 -12.61
N ALA A 339 1.59 11.13 -12.90
CA ALA A 339 2.84 11.39 -13.61
C ALA A 339 2.55 12.10 -14.95
N LYS A 340 3.46 13.00 -15.36
CA LYS A 340 3.34 13.73 -16.63
C LYS A 340 3.49 12.79 -17.83
#